data_AF-A0A938AVL2-F1
#
_entry.id   AF-A0A938AVL2-F1
#
_cell.length_a   1.000
_cell.length_b   1.000
_cell.length_c   1.000
_cell.angle_alpha   90.00
_cell.angle_beta   90.00
_cell.angle_gamma   90.00
#
_symmetry.space_group_name_H-M   'P 1'
#
loop_
_entity.id
_entity.type
_entity.pdbx_description
1 polymer ?
#
loop_
_entity_poly.entity_id
_entity_poly.type
_entity_poly.pdbx_seq_one_letter_code
_entity_poly.pdbx_strand_id
1 'polypeptide(L)'
;SIAAELEHCGLDVTWYRGAWRLRGDHPDPPGHDGAVRGPATRLLATGPEASIDAAVSRLGALEVGVARVDRPTSQRLDVRHRLAVKEEALRLIADRRAVPLDRVTACGDDGSDLGMLRIAGHSVVVGGPSGGVGLTADATLPLDGLAAYLRGRLHRDV
;
A
#
# COMPACT_ATOMS: atom_id res chain seq x y z
N SER A 1 18.60 12.28 7.60
CA SER A 1 17.57 11.24 7.75
C SER A 1 16.68 11.27 6.52
N ILE A 2 15.93 10.21 6.18
CA ILE A 2 15.07 10.20 4.98
C ILE A 2 14.19 11.47 4.91
N ALA A 3 13.52 11.82 6.01
CA ALA A 3 12.70 13.02 6.07
C ALA A 3 13.48 14.31 5.80
N ALA A 4 14.69 14.46 6.35
CA ALA A 4 15.52 15.63 6.08
C ALA A 4 15.94 15.73 4.60
N GLU A 5 16.17 14.59 3.92
CA GLU A 5 16.47 14.60 2.48
C GLU A 5 15.25 15.02 1.65
N LEU A 6 14.05 14.59 2.05
CA LEU A 6 12.79 14.99 1.42
C LEU A 6 12.52 16.50 1.62
N GLU A 7 12.68 17.00 2.84
CA GLU A 7 12.55 18.43 3.17
C GLU A 7 13.59 19.28 2.42
N HIS A 8 14.83 18.79 2.26
CA HIS A 8 15.87 19.46 1.47
C HIS A 8 15.52 19.57 -0.02
N CYS A 9 14.68 18.67 -0.55
CA CYS A 9 14.15 18.75 -1.91
C CYS A 9 12.94 19.71 -2.02
N GLY A 10 12.59 20.39 -0.94
CA GLY A 10 11.45 21.32 -0.89
C GLY A 10 10.09 20.62 -0.83
N LEU A 11 10.04 19.37 -0.33
CA LEU A 11 8.79 18.63 -0.17
C LEU A 11 8.21 18.84 1.22
N ASP A 12 6.88 18.93 1.28
CA ASP A 12 6.13 18.89 2.53
C ASP A 12 6.04 17.45 3.02
N VAL A 13 6.53 17.17 4.22
CA VAL A 13 6.61 15.79 4.75
C VAL A 13 5.63 15.59 5.90
N THR A 14 4.70 14.66 5.70
CA THR A 14 3.78 14.19 6.74
C THR A 14 4.24 12.85 7.29
N TRP A 15 4.25 12.73 8.62
CA TRP A 15 4.74 11.57 9.35
C TRP A 15 3.57 10.76 9.86
N TYR A 16 3.58 9.45 9.64
CA TYR A 16 2.54 8.54 10.09
C TYR A 16 3.09 7.40 10.95
N ARG A 17 2.30 6.94 11.92
CA ARG A 17 2.45 5.66 12.62
C ARG A 17 1.19 4.84 12.44
N GLY A 18 1.28 3.76 11.66
CA GLY A 18 0.09 3.06 11.18
C GLY A 18 -0.80 4.01 10.40
N ALA A 19 -2.08 4.08 10.78
CA ALA A 19 -3.04 5.01 10.19
C ALA A 19 -3.01 6.43 10.80
N TRP A 20 -2.16 6.68 11.81
CA TRP A 20 -2.21 7.89 12.63
C TRP A 20 -1.13 8.90 12.23
N ARG A 21 -1.49 10.16 12.00
CA ARG A 21 -0.53 11.23 11.74
C ARG A 21 0.16 11.68 13.03
N LEU A 22 1.47 11.87 12.94
CA LEU A 22 2.33 12.36 14.02
C LEU A 22 2.68 13.85 13.81
N ARG A 23 2.84 14.29 12.56
CA ARG A 23 3.28 15.65 12.17
C ARG A 23 2.98 15.91 10.70
N GLY A 24 2.72 17.16 10.32
CA GLY A 24 2.62 17.65 8.94
C GLY A 24 1.22 18.14 8.55
N ASP A 25 1.12 18.76 7.38
CA ASP A 25 -0.07 19.52 6.96
C ASP A 25 -1.07 18.71 6.12
N HIS A 26 -0.71 17.49 5.71
CA HIS A 26 -1.64 16.63 4.97
C HIS A 26 -2.79 16.21 5.89
N PRO A 27 -4.07 16.39 5.50
CA PRO A 27 -5.22 16.06 6.34
C PRO A 27 -5.25 14.57 6.68
N ASP A 28 -5.74 14.26 7.89
CA ASP A 28 -6.07 12.89 8.27
C ASP A 28 -7.26 12.39 7.43
N PRO A 29 -7.32 11.09 7.10
CA PRO A 29 -8.57 10.51 6.62
C PRO A 29 -9.67 10.70 7.68
N PRO A 30 -10.93 10.91 7.26
CA PRO A 30 -12.03 11.22 8.17
C PRO A 30 -12.25 10.12 9.23
N GLY A 31 -12.47 10.54 10.49
CA GLY A 31 -12.94 9.69 11.59
C GLY A 31 -11.89 9.26 12.64
N HIS A 32 -10.71 9.90 12.70
CA HIS A 32 -9.60 9.40 13.53
C HIS A 32 -8.96 10.50 14.41
N ASP A 33 -9.25 10.48 15.72
CA ASP A 33 -8.84 11.42 16.75
C ASP A 33 -7.99 10.73 17.84
N GLY A 34 -6.67 10.68 17.65
CA GLY A 34 -5.80 10.03 18.64
C GLY A 34 -4.36 10.51 18.60
N ALA A 35 -3.84 10.94 19.76
CA ALA A 35 -2.44 11.29 19.95
C ALA A 35 -1.58 10.03 20.06
N VAL A 36 -1.03 9.57 18.94
CA VAL A 36 -0.17 8.38 18.90
C VAL A 36 1.29 8.74 19.22
N ARG A 37 1.93 7.98 20.13
CA ARG A 37 3.35 8.17 20.53
C ARG A 37 4.24 7.03 20.05
N GLY A 38 5.26 7.29 19.23
CA GLY A 38 6.24 6.29 18.79
C GLY A 38 6.95 6.68 17.49
N PRO A 39 7.89 5.86 16.97
CA PRO A 39 8.55 6.14 15.71
C PRO A 39 7.56 6.08 14.54
N ALA A 40 7.78 6.91 13.51
CA ALA A 40 7.01 6.86 12.28
C ALA A 40 7.25 5.54 11.54
N THR A 41 6.18 5.02 10.94
CA THR A 41 6.19 3.83 10.08
C THR A 41 6.07 4.18 8.61
N ARG A 42 5.67 5.43 8.30
CA ARG A 42 5.49 5.95 6.94
C ARG A 42 5.73 7.46 6.90
N LEU A 43 6.34 7.92 5.82
CA LEU A 43 6.47 9.33 5.46
C LEU A 43 5.75 9.54 4.13
N LEU A 44 4.85 10.51 4.09
CA LEU A 44 4.22 10.96 2.85
C LEU A 44 4.82 12.33 2.51
N ALA A 45 5.48 12.42 1.36
CA ALA A 45 5.99 13.69 0.84
C ALA A 45 5.08 14.18 -0.29
N THR A 46 4.77 15.47 -0.28
CA THR A 46 3.99 16.15 -1.31
C THR A 46 4.74 17.35 -1.85
N GLY A 47 4.61 17.59 -3.16
CA GLY A 47 5.19 18.77 -3.79
C GLY A 47 5.16 18.71 -5.31
N PRO A 48 5.80 19.68 -6.00
CA PRO A 48 5.94 19.68 -7.44
C PRO A 48 6.65 18.43 -7.96
N GLU A 49 6.29 17.98 -9.17
CA GLU A 49 6.86 16.78 -9.80
C GLU A 49 8.39 16.81 -9.88
N ALA A 50 8.98 17.96 -10.23
CA ALA A 50 10.44 18.12 -10.27
C ALA A 50 11.11 17.88 -8.89
N SER A 51 10.46 18.29 -7.80
CA SER A 51 10.95 18.04 -6.43
C SER A 51 10.83 16.56 -6.05
N ILE A 52 9.78 15.88 -6.50
CA ILE A 52 9.61 14.43 -6.31
C ILE A 52 10.71 13.67 -7.05
N ASP A 53 11.01 14.03 -8.30
CA ASP A 53 12.07 13.40 -9.11
C ASP A 53 13.46 13.59 -8.48
N ALA A 54 13.73 14.81 -7.98
CA ALA A 54 14.96 15.11 -7.25
C ALA A 54 15.09 14.25 -5.99
N ALA A 55 14.00 14.12 -5.21
CA ALA A 55 13.98 13.30 -4.01
C ALA A 55 14.19 11.81 -4.29
N VAL A 56 13.55 11.25 -5.32
CA VAL A 56 13.74 9.85 -5.73
C VAL A 56 15.20 9.59 -6.11
N SER A 57 15.77 10.46 -6.94
CA SER A 57 17.18 10.36 -7.37
C SER A 57 18.13 10.38 -6.17
N ARG A 58 17.87 11.29 -5.23
CA ARG A 58 18.68 11.47 -4.02
C ARG A 58 18.59 10.28 -3.06
N LEU A 59 17.37 9.77 -2.81
CA LEU A 59 17.17 8.59 -1.96
C LEU A 59 17.78 7.33 -2.59
N GLY A 60 17.74 7.21 -3.92
CA GLY A 60 18.42 6.13 -4.65
C GLY A 60 19.94 6.16 -4.47
N ALA A 61 20.56 7.34 -4.54
CA ALA A 61 22.00 7.51 -4.36
C ALA A 61 22.49 7.21 -2.92
N LEU A 62 21.60 7.31 -1.93
CA LEU A 62 21.92 7.03 -0.53
C LEU A 62 21.82 5.55 -0.15
N GLU A 63 21.49 4.67 -1.11
CA GLU A 63 21.31 3.23 -0.90
C GLU A 63 20.51 2.90 0.37
N VAL A 64 19.37 3.56 0.56
CA VAL A 64 18.52 3.38 1.75
C VAL A 64 17.79 2.03 1.66
N GLY A 65 18.53 0.92 1.73
CA GLY A 65 18.05 -0.45 1.49
C GLY A 65 17.04 -0.98 2.51
N VAL A 66 16.71 -0.19 3.53
CA VAL A 66 15.64 -0.49 4.50
C VAL A 66 14.31 0.15 4.14
N ALA A 67 14.32 1.14 3.23
CA ALA A 67 13.14 1.89 2.83
C ALA A 67 12.65 1.43 1.47
N ARG A 68 11.33 1.34 1.35
CA ARG A 68 10.63 1.28 0.07
C ARG A 68 10.08 2.67 -0.21
N VAL A 69 10.26 3.10 -1.45
CA VAL A 69 9.81 4.39 -1.97
C VAL A 69 8.83 4.11 -3.09
N ASP A 70 7.56 4.45 -2.90
CA ASP A 70 6.50 4.31 -3.88
C ASP A 70 6.05 5.70 -4.36
N ARG A 71 5.73 5.84 -5.66
CA ARG A 71 5.26 7.10 -6.26
C ARG A 71 3.81 6.94 -6.70
N PRO A 72 2.82 7.11 -5.81
CA PRO A 72 1.42 6.91 -6.15
C PRO A 72 0.90 7.92 -7.18
N THR A 73 1.45 9.14 -7.21
CA THR A 73 1.15 10.15 -8.24
C THR A 73 2.41 10.97 -8.55
N SER A 74 2.39 11.78 -9.62
CA SER A 74 3.54 12.64 -9.97
C SER A 74 3.92 13.64 -8.87
N GLN A 75 2.99 13.99 -7.99
CA GLN A 75 3.14 14.98 -6.91
C GLN A 75 3.26 14.36 -5.50
N ARG A 76 3.33 13.02 -5.41
CA ARG A 76 3.33 12.31 -4.12
C ARG A 76 4.39 11.23 -4.08
N LEU A 77 5.08 11.16 -2.95
CA LEU A 77 6.02 10.10 -2.62
C LEU A 77 5.66 9.47 -1.29
N ASP A 78 5.65 8.15 -1.24
CA ASP A 78 5.36 7.36 -0.06
C ASP A 78 6.59 6.56 0.33
N VAL A 79 7.11 6.80 1.54
CA VAL A 79 8.29 6.11 2.05
C VAL A 79 7.92 5.30 3.29
N ARG A 80 8.17 4.00 3.22
CA ARG A 80 7.85 3.02 4.28
C ARG A 80 8.98 2.02 4.45
N HIS A 81 8.91 1.18 5.49
CA HIS A 81 9.85 0.07 5.60
C HIS A 81 9.71 -0.88 4.40
N ARG A 82 10.80 -1.47 3.90
CA ARG A 82 10.79 -2.29 2.67
C ARG A 82 9.82 -3.48 2.71
N LEU A 83 9.61 -4.05 3.90
CA LEU A 83 8.70 -5.17 4.12
C LEU A 83 7.27 -4.74 4.45
N ALA A 84 6.97 -3.44 4.51
CA ALA A 84 5.64 -2.93 4.83
C ALA A 84 4.73 -2.97 3.60
N VAL A 85 4.64 -4.11 2.91
CA VAL A 85 3.87 -4.35 1.67
C VAL A 85 2.73 -5.37 1.92
N LYS A 86 1.71 -5.38 1.05
CA LYS A 86 0.49 -6.16 1.28
C LYS A 86 0.75 -7.67 1.24
N GLU A 87 1.65 -8.14 0.39
CA GLU A 87 2.06 -9.54 0.30
C GLU A 87 2.72 -10.06 1.59
N GLU A 88 3.60 -9.27 2.21
CA GLU A 88 4.23 -9.68 3.48
C GLU A 88 3.22 -9.63 4.64
N ALA A 89 2.32 -8.65 4.62
CA ALA A 89 1.23 -8.59 5.59
C ALA A 89 0.31 -9.81 5.46
N LEU A 90 -0.02 -10.22 4.23
CA LEU A 90 -0.85 -11.39 3.97
C LEU A 90 -0.19 -12.69 4.46
N ARG A 91 1.11 -12.91 4.15
CA ARG A 91 1.89 -14.05 4.68
C ARG A 91 1.86 -14.09 6.19
N LEU A 92 2.17 -12.97 6.84
CA LEU A 92 2.21 -12.87 8.30
C LEU A 92 0.85 -13.20 8.93
N ILE A 93 -0.25 -12.75 8.34
CA ILE A 93 -1.60 -13.05 8.82
C ILE A 93 -1.95 -14.53 8.60
N ALA A 94 -1.66 -15.07 7.42
CA ALA A 94 -1.92 -16.46 7.05
C ALA A 94 -1.18 -17.44 8.00
N ASP A 95 0.12 -17.20 8.21
CA ASP A 95 0.95 -18.00 9.11
C ASP A 95 0.42 -17.99 10.55
N ARG A 96 0.07 -16.81 11.08
CA ARG A 96 -0.49 -16.67 12.43
C ARG A 96 -1.84 -17.36 12.60
N ARG A 97 -2.59 -17.55 11.51
CA ARG A 97 -3.88 -18.24 11.52
C ARG A 97 -3.76 -19.71 11.13
N ALA A 98 -2.54 -20.20 10.85
CA ALA A 98 -2.30 -21.53 10.31
C ALA A 98 -3.16 -21.83 9.05
N VAL A 99 -3.40 -20.80 8.23
CA VAL A 99 -4.11 -20.91 6.95
C VAL A 99 -3.07 -20.92 5.84
N PRO A 100 -2.93 -22.00 5.06
CA PRO A 100 -2.00 -22.00 3.93
C PRO A 100 -2.47 -21.02 2.85
N LEU A 101 -1.52 -20.36 2.17
CA LEU A 101 -1.83 -19.33 1.19
C LEU A 101 -2.70 -19.82 0.03
N ASP A 102 -2.61 -21.10 -0.33
CA ASP A 102 -3.45 -21.74 -1.36
C ASP A 102 -4.96 -21.78 -0.98
N ARG A 103 -5.28 -21.54 0.30
CA ARG A 103 -6.65 -21.40 0.82
C ARG A 103 -7.06 -19.95 1.08
N VAL A 104 -6.25 -18.99 0.65
CA VAL A 104 -6.52 -17.56 0.82
C VAL A 104 -7.10 -16.99 -0.47
N THR A 105 -8.14 -16.18 -0.33
CA THR A 105 -8.64 -15.31 -1.40
C THR A 105 -8.22 -13.87 -1.15
N ALA A 106 -7.47 -13.27 -2.08
CA ALA A 106 -7.12 -11.85 -2.05
C ALA A 106 -7.95 -11.09 -3.08
N CYS A 107 -8.45 -9.91 -2.70
CA CYS A 107 -9.22 -9.02 -3.56
C CYS A 107 -8.53 -7.66 -3.64
N GLY A 108 -8.33 -7.13 -4.84
CA GLY A 108 -7.65 -5.85 -5.07
C GLY A 108 -8.12 -5.15 -6.33
N ASP A 109 -7.67 -3.92 -6.54
CA ASP A 109 -8.10 -3.06 -7.64
C ASP A 109 -6.95 -2.38 -8.37
N ASP A 110 -5.78 -2.23 -7.73
CA ASP A 110 -4.66 -1.48 -8.29
C ASP A 110 -3.30 -2.20 -8.22
N GLY A 111 -2.25 -1.50 -8.68
CA GLY A 111 -0.89 -2.00 -8.69
C GLY A 111 -0.32 -2.34 -7.30
N SER A 112 -0.83 -1.71 -6.23
CA SER A 112 -0.40 -1.96 -4.86
C SER A 112 -0.84 -3.34 -4.35
N ASP A 113 -1.87 -3.92 -4.98
CA ASP A 113 -2.43 -5.24 -4.64
C ASP A 113 -1.74 -6.39 -5.37
N LEU A 114 -0.99 -6.12 -6.44
CA LEU A 114 -0.39 -7.16 -7.28
C LEU A 114 0.43 -8.17 -6.49
N GLY A 115 1.17 -7.73 -5.47
CA GLY A 115 1.94 -8.61 -4.61
C GLY A 115 1.05 -9.63 -3.89
N MET A 116 -0.01 -9.16 -3.22
CA MET A 116 -0.91 -10.05 -2.47
C MET A 116 -1.76 -10.93 -3.39
N LEU A 117 -2.18 -10.41 -4.54
CA LEU A 117 -2.94 -11.15 -5.54
C LEU A 117 -2.12 -12.33 -6.10
N ARG A 118 -0.82 -12.15 -6.33
CA ARG A 118 0.06 -13.22 -6.86
C ARG A 118 0.32 -14.36 -5.89
N ILE A 119 0.30 -14.10 -4.58
CA ILE A 119 0.66 -15.11 -3.58
C ILE A 119 -0.55 -15.84 -2.99
N ALA A 120 -1.75 -15.31 -3.19
CA ALA A 120 -2.98 -15.96 -2.75
C ALA A 120 -3.33 -17.13 -3.68
N GLY A 121 -3.92 -18.19 -3.11
CA GLY A 121 -4.44 -19.32 -3.89
C GLY A 121 -5.62 -18.98 -4.77
N HIS A 122 -6.29 -17.86 -4.49
CA HIS A 122 -7.28 -17.27 -5.37
C HIS A 122 -7.22 -15.75 -5.37
N SER A 123 -7.23 -15.17 -6.55
CA SER A 123 -7.05 -13.75 -6.79
C SER A 123 -8.25 -13.13 -7.50
N VAL A 124 -8.75 -12.02 -6.95
CA VAL A 124 -9.94 -11.33 -7.47
C VAL A 124 -9.62 -9.87 -7.72
N VAL A 125 -9.87 -9.41 -8.94
CA VAL A 125 -9.75 -7.98 -9.30
C VAL A 125 -11.13 -7.34 -9.31
N VAL A 126 -11.30 -6.19 -8.66
CA VAL A 126 -12.59 -5.49 -8.53
C VAL A 126 -12.53 -4.15 -9.26
N GLY A 127 -13.61 -3.78 -9.96
CA GLY A 127 -13.73 -2.49 -10.65
C GLY A 127 -13.14 -2.46 -12.07
N GLY A 128 -12.68 -3.61 -12.58
CA GLY A 128 -12.00 -3.72 -13.87
C GLY A 128 -10.55 -3.22 -13.84
N PRO A 129 -9.73 -3.57 -14.84
CA PRO A 129 -8.29 -3.27 -14.83
C PRO A 129 -8.03 -1.79 -15.14
N SER A 130 -8.18 -0.94 -14.13
CA SER A 130 -7.59 0.39 -14.14
C SER A 130 -6.09 0.22 -13.93
N GLY A 131 -5.29 0.27 -15.00
CA GLY A 131 -3.82 0.30 -14.87
C GLY A 131 -3.09 -1.05 -14.85
N GLY A 132 -3.60 -2.07 -15.55
CA GLY A 132 -2.78 -3.24 -15.90
C GLY A 132 -2.79 -4.40 -14.90
N VAL A 133 -3.74 -4.45 -13.96
CA VAL A 133 -3.98 -5.61 -13.06
C VAL A 133 -4.59 -6.83 -13.81
N GLY A 134 -4.58 -6.82 -15.15
CA GLY A 134 -5.34 -7.75 -15.98
C GLY A 134 -4.67 -9.06 -16.40
N LEU A 135 -3.51 -9.46 -15.88
CA LEU A 135 -2.77 -10.59 -16.47
C LEU A 135 -2.74 -11.92 -15.70
N THR A 136 -3.19 -11.99 -14.43
CA THR A 136 -3.18 -13.27 -13.69
C THR A 136 -4.25 -13.40 -12.60
N ALA A 137 -5.40 -12.73 -12.75
CA ALA A 137 -6.49 -12.84 -11.77
C ALA A 137 -7.40 -14.04 -12.07
N ASP A 138 -7.80 -14.80 -11.05
CA ASP A 138 -8.74 -15.91 -11.20
C ASP A 138 -10.17 -15.43 -11.45
N ALA A 139 -10.51 -14.24 -10.97
CA ALA A 139 -11.77 -13.57 -11.25
C ALA A 139 -11.59 -12.06 -11.42
N THR A 140 -12.41 -11.46 -12.29
CA THR A 140 -12.56 -10.01 -12.39
C THR A 140 -14.03 -9.64 -12.20
N LEU A 141 -14.29 -8.68 -11.33
CA LEU A 141 -15.62 -8.28 -10.89
C LEU A 141 -15.87 -6.80 -11.21
N PRO A 142 -17.14 -6.38 -11.42
CA PRO A 142 -17.50 -4.98 -11.38
C PRO A 142 -17.27 -4.39 -9.97
N LEU A 143 -17.28 -3.07 -9.86
CA LEU A 143 -16.96 -2.34 -8.61
C LEU A 143 -17.85 -2.79 -7.42
N ASP A 144 -19.11 -3.12 -7.68
CA ASP A 144 -20.10 -3.59 -6.72
C ASP A 144 -20.23 -5.13 -6.65
N GLY A 145 -19.43 -5.86 -7.45
CA GLY A 145 -19.55 -7.31 -7.63
C GLY A 145 -19.01 -8.15 -6.48
N LEU A 146 -18.15 -7.58 -5.61
CA LEU A 146 -17.47 -8.34 -4.56
C LEU A 146 -18.44 -9.03 -3.61
N ALA A 147 -19.50 -8.35 -3.17
CA ALA A 147 -20.48 -8.91 -2.25
C ALA A 147 -21.25 -10.10 -2.86
N ALA A 148 -21.65 -9.98 -4.14
CA ALA A 148 -22.34 -11.05 -4.85
C ALA A 148 -21.42 -12.26 -5.05
N TYR A 149 -20.16 -12.01 -5.41
CA TYR A 149 -19.14 -13.04 -5.56
C TYR A 149 -18.91 -13.82 -4.25
N LEU A 150 -18.73 -13.12 -3.12
CA LEU A 150 -18.52 -13.77 -1.82
C LEU A 150 -19.71 -14.64 -1.41
N ARG A 151 -20.95 -14.18 -1.63
CA ARG A 151 -22.16 -14.99 -1.38
C ARG A 151 -22.14 -16.28 -2.21
N GLY A 152 -21.86 -16.17 -3.51
CA GLY A 152 -21.83 -17.33 -4.40
C GLY A 152 -20.78 -18.38 -4.03
N ARG A 153 -19.68 -17.97 -3.38
CA ARG A 153 -18.59 -18.88 -2.97
C ARG A 153 -18.78 -19.48 -1.58
N LEU A 154 -19.18 -18.65 -0.61
CA LEU A 154 -19.43 -19.11 0.77
C LEU A 154 -20.57 -20.15 0.86
N HIS A 155 -21.51 -20.12 -0.08
CA HIS A 155 -22.61 -21.11 -0.14
C HIS A 155 -22.26 -22.42 -0.86
N ARG A 156 -21.09 -22.53 -1.50
CA ARG A 156 -20.66 -23.78 -2.17
C ARG A 156 -19.84 -24.71 -1.28
N ASP A 157 -19.28 -24.18 -0.19
CA ASP A 157 -18.36 -24.88 0.70
C ASP A 157 -18.98 -25.25 2.08
N VAL A 158 -20.31 -25.22 2.18
CA VAL A 158 -21.12 -25.66 3.36
C VAL A 158 -22.13 -26.69 2.89
#